data_AF-W2UE83-F1
#
_entry.id   AF-W2UE83-F1
#
_cell.length_a   1.000
_cell.length_b   1.000
_cell.length_c   1.000
_cell.angle_alpha   90.00
_cell.angle_beta   90.00
_cell.angle_gamma   90.00
#
_symmetry.space_group_name_H-M   'P 1'
#
loop_
_entity.id
_entity.type
_entity.pdbx_description
1 polymer ?
#
loop_
_entity_poly.entity_id
_entity_poly.type
_entity_poly.pdbx_seq_one_letter_code
_entity_poly.pdbx_strand_id
1 'polypeptide(L)'
;MSDDMSVDQAEPVVTLSIGFLLMPEFTLSTFANAVGILRMANRISGRELYRWSTHSLTGEAVLSSSGLEIRPDGVLDSATELKILMVCGGYNIKQHCTKLLSDCLRGFAKNKIPLGALCTGTYALANAGLLDGYRCTIHWENLASMREEFPKLQLSSSLFAIDRDRYTCSGGISSIDLMLNLVASIHGHQLVQQISEQFTCDRVRTEKDAQRAPLQYLIGGSQPRLVDAVTLMESNVEEPLSLDEVANYVGISRRQLERLFNRYLHCAPSRYYLELRLSRARLLLLQTSIPVIDVAISCGFSTAPHFSRCYSELYGKPPSNERSMRD
;
A
#
# COMPACT_ATOMS: atom_id res chain seq x y z
N MET A 1 51.84 -36.71 -10.11
CA MET A 1 50.44 -36.95 -9.71
C MET A 1 49.80 -35.59 -9.55
N SER A 2 49.06 -35.22 -10.57
CA SER A 2 48.28 -34.00 -10.70
C SER A 2 46.96 -34.18 -9.97
N ASP A 3 46.76 -33.48 -8.86
CA ASP A 3 45.44 -33.32 -8.26
C ASP A 3 44.75 -32.14 -8.96
N ASP A 4 43.89 -32.51 -9.89
CA ASP A 4 42.95 -31.65 -10.59
C ASP A 4 41.82 -31.30 -9.60
N MET A 5 41.98 -30.19 -8.88
CA MET A 5 40.89 -29.60 -8.10
C MET A 5 39.87 -29.01 -9.07
N SER A 6 38.81 -29.78 -9.31
CA SER A 6 37.61 -29.37 -10.03
C SER A 6 37.11 -28.03 -9.48
N VAL A 7 37.38 -26.97 -10.23
CA VAL A 7 36.75 -25.67 -10.06
C VAL A 7 35.26 -25.88 -10.31
N ASP A 8 34.48 -25.80 -9.24
CA ASP A 8 33.02 -25.87 -9.26
C ASP A 8 32.52 -24.76 -10.20
N GLN A 9 32.18 -25.13 -11.43
CA GLN A 9 31.67 -24.21 -12.45
C GLN A 9 30.27 -23.78 -12.02
N ALA A 10 30.19 -22.73 -11.21
CA ALA A 10 28.93 -22.13 -10.83
C ALA A 10 28.14 -21.76 -12.11
N GLU A 11 26.92 -22.28 -12.23
CA GLU A 11 26.01 -21.97 -13.34
C GLU A 11 25.91 -20.45 -13.55
N PRO A 12 25.82 -19.99 -14.82
CA PRO A 12 25.71 -18.57 -15.12
C PRO A 12 24.45 -18.00 -14.47
N VAL A 13 24.63 -17.12 -13.50
CA VAL A 13 23.52 -16.43 -12.84
C VAL A 13 22.95 -15.41 -13.82
N VAL A 14 21.71 -15.64 -14.26
CA VAL A 14 20.99 -14.67 -15.09
C VAL A 14 20.63 -13.46 -14.21
N THR A 15 21.27 -12.32 -14.46
CA THR A 15 20.97 -11.06 -13.78
C THR A 15 19.54 -10.60 -14.10
N LEU A 16 18.73 -10.38 -13.07
CA LEU A 16 17.37 -9.88 -13.22
C LEU A 16 17.38 -8.34 -13.29
N SER A 17 16.98 -7.79 -14.45
CA SER A 17 16.85 -6.34 -14.65
C SER A 17 15.48 -5.82 -14.20
N ILE A 18 15.45 -4.92 -13.22
CA ILE A 18 14.22 -4.32 -12.67
C ILE A 18 14.22 -2.81 -12.93
N GLY A 19 13.20 -2.32 -13.63
CA GLY A 19 13.00 -0.89 -13.86
C GLY A 19 12.09 -0.28 -12.81
N PHE A 20 12.37 0.96 -12.42
CA PHE A 20 11.54 1.75 -11.51
C PHE A 20 11.06 3.01 -12.24
N LEU A 21 9.76 3.07 -12.53
CA LEU A 21 9.13 4.28 -13.06
C LEU A 21 8.84 5.25 -11.91
N LEU A 22 9.57 6.36 -11.87
CA LEU A 22 9.39 7.41 -10.88
C LEU A 22 8.27 8.35 -11.33
N MET A 23 7.15 8.34 -10.60
CA MET A 23 6.07 9.30 -10.79
C MET A 23 6.39 10.61 -10.05
N PRO A 24 5.89 11.77 -10.50
CA PRO A 24 5.99 13.00 -9.72
C PRO A 24 5.45 12.78 -8.30
N GLU A 25 6.14 13.36 -7.31
CA GLU A 25 5.84 13.21 -5.88
C GLU A 25 5.88 11.77 -5.35
N PHE A 26 6.63 10.87 -6.01
CA PHE A 26 6.79 9.50 -5.51
C PHE A 26 7.37 9.45 -4.09
N THR A 27 6.99 8.41 -3.34
CA THR A 27 7.50 8.20 -1.99
C THR A 27 8.94 7.66 -2.00
N LEU A 28 9.90 8.56 -1.79
CA LEU A 28 11.34 8.25 -1.85
C LEU A 28 11.74 7.04 -1.00
N SER A 29 11.30 6.98 0.25
CA SER A 29 11.65 5.89 1.17
C SER A 29 11.23 4.53 0.66
N THR A 30 10.05 4.44 0.02
CA THR A 30 9.53 3.18 -0.51
C THR A 30 10.35 2.70 -1.71
N PHE A 31 10.72 3.62 -2.60
CA PHE A 31 11.63 3.33 -3.71
C PHE A 31 13.02 2.91 -3.21
N ALA A 32 13.61 3.70 -2.30
CA ALA A 32 14.95 3.48 -1.76
C ALA A 32 15.05 2.13 -1.02
N ASN A 33 14.01 1.75 -0.28
CA ASN A 33 13.91 0.44 0.36
C ASN A 33 13.96 -0.70 -0.65
N ALA A 34 13.18 -0.62 -1.73
CA ALA A 34 13.15 -1.65 -2.75
C ALA A 34 14.52 -1.84 -3.42
N VAL A 35 15.15 -0.75 -3.84
CA VAL A 35 16.52 -0.75 -4.39
C VAL A 35 17.53 -1.26 -3.35
N GLY A 36 17.36 -0.88 -2.09
CA GLY A 36 18.20 -1.29 -0.97
C GLY A 36 18.27 -2.81 -0.82
N ILE A 37 17.15 -3.52 -0.98
CA ILE A 37 17.10 -4.99 -0.92
C ILE A 37 17.84 -5.62 -2.10
N LEU A 38 17.64 -5.12 -3.32
CA LEU A 38 18.35 -5.61 -4.52
C LEU A 38 19.87 -5.42 -4.39
N ARG A 39 20.30 -4.22 -3.97
CA ARG A 39 21.70 -3.90 -3.72
C ARG A 39 22.30 -4.82 -2.65
N MET A 40 21.55 -5.10 -1.58
CA MET A 40 22.03 -5.97 -0.50
C MET A 40 22.14 -7.43 -0.94
N ALA A 41 21.19 -7.93 -1.75
CA ALA A 41 21.27 -9.26 -2.33
C ALA A 41 22.56 -9.43 -3.16
N ASN A 42 22.91 -8.43 -3.97
CA ASN A 42 24.17 -8.43 -4.71
C ASN A 42 25.39 -8.41 -3.78
N ARG A 43 25.38 -7.54 -2.76
CA ARG A 43 26.49 -7.41 -1.81
C ARG A 43 26.76 -8.70 -1.03
N ILE A 44 25.71 -9.34 -0.51
CA ILE A 44 25.83 -10.53 0.33
C ILE A 44 26.21 -11.76 -0.50
N SER A 45 25.65 -11.89 -1.70
CA SER A 45 25.98 -13.01 -2.59
C SER A 45 27.35 -12.88 -3.27
N GLY A 46 27.91 -11.67 -3.32
CA GLY A 46 29.12 -11.38 -4.10
C GLY A 46 28.93 -11.48 -5.62
N ARG A 47 27.67 -11.51 -6.10
CA ARG A 47 27.31 -11.67 -7.52
C ARG A 47 26.33 -10.58 -7.96
N GLU A 48 26.28 -10.27 -9.24
CA GLU A 48 25.27 -9.37 -9.81
C GLU A 48 23.95 -10.11 -10.08
N LEU A 49 23.23 -10.44 -9.00
CA LEU A 49 21.92 -11.10 -9.10
C LEU A 49 20.86 -10.17 -9.71
N TYR A 50 20.94 -8.88 -9.39
CA TYR A 50 19.98 -7.86 -9.81
C TYR A 50 20.68 -6.65 -10.45
N ARG A 51 20.10 -6.15 -11.54
CA ARG A 51 20.41 -4.83 -12.10
C ARG A 51 19.14 -3.99 -11.96
N TRP A 52 19.27 -2.70 -11.65
CA TRP A 52 18.12 -1.80 -11.63
C TRP A 52 18.39 -0.54 -12.45
N SER A 53 17.31 0.05 -12.95
CA SER A 53 17.33 1.36 -13.62
C SER A 53 16.09 2.16 -13.23
N THR A 54 16.21 3.47 -13.28
CA THR A 54 15.17 4.46 -12.97
C THR A 54 14.73 5.15 -14.24
N HIS A 55 13.42 5.35 -14.37
CA HIS A 55 12.82 5.94 -15.57
C HIS A 55 11.79 6.98 -15.17
N SER A 56 11.61 8.00 -16.00
CA SER A 56 10.44 8.89 -15.93
C SER A 56 9.73 8.90 -17.28
N LEU A 57 8.52 9.46 -17.33
CA LEU A 57 7.77 9.52 -18.59
C LEU A 57 8.42 10.47 -19.61
N THR A 58 9.14 11.51 -19.13
CA THR A 58 9.77 12.54 -19.97
C THR A 58 11.30 12.40 -20.03
N GLY A 59 11.91 11.57 -19.18
CA GLY A 59 13.36 11.51 -18.99
C GLY A 59 13.92 12.65 -18.12
N GLU A 60 13.08 13.59 -17.71
CA GLU A 60 13.46 14.67 -16.82
C GLU A 60 13.53 14.18 -15.37
N ALA A 61 14.22 14.97 -14.54
CA ALA A 61 14.35 14.72 -13.14
C ALA A 61 12.99 14.79 -12.42
N VAL A 62 12.82 13.94 -11.42
CA VAL A 62 11.53 13.72 -10.74
C VAL A 62 11.67 14.10 -9.28
N LEU A 63 10.85 15.05 -8.84
CA LEU A 63 10.76 15.46 -7.45
C LEU A 63 9.99 14.42 -6.63
N SER A 64 10.60 13.94 -5.55
CA SER A 64 9.94 13.04 -4.58
C SER A 64 9.07 13.80 -3.59
N SER A 65 8.19 13.09 -2.88
CA SER A 65 7.33 13.64 -1.83
C SER A 65 8.09 14.27 -0.66
N SER A 66 9.40 14.04 -0.52
CA SER A 66 10.27 14.63 0.49
C SER A 66 11.10 15.81 -0.02
N GLY A 67 10.83 16.30 -1.24
CA GLY A 67 11.52 17.45 -1.82
C GLY A 67 12.92 17.13 -2.38
N LEU A 68 13.31 15.85 -2.45
CA LEU A 68 14.55 15.41 -3.10
C LEU A 68 14.27 15.03 -4.55
N GLU A 69 15.12 15.50 -5.45
CA GLU A 69 15.00 15.26 -6.88
C GLU A 69 15.92 14.12 -7.34
N ILE A 70 15.39 13.21 -8.16
CA ILE A 70 16.17 12.13 -8.78
C ILE A 70 16.20 12.32 -10.28
N ARG A 71 17.40 12.35 -10.85
CA ARG A 71 17.59 12.26 -12.30
C ARG A 71 17.46 10.79 -12.72
N PRO A 72 16.47 10.41 -13.54
CA PRO A 72 16.33 9.03 -14.00
C PRO A 72 17.45 8.66 -14.99
N ASP A 73 17.67 7.36 -15.15
CA ASP A 73 18.60 6.80 -16.14
C ASP A 73 18.08 7.00 -17.58
N GLY A 74 16.76 7.14 -17.76
CA GLY A 74 16.17 7.39 -19.07
C GLY A 74 14.68 7.65 -19.08
N VAL A 75 14.16 7.76 -20.31
CA VAL A 75 12.72 7.79 -20.61
C VAL A 75 12.18 6.38 -20.53
N LEU A 76 10.97 6.18 -19.99
CA LEU A 76 10.36 4.86 -19.86
C LEU A 76 10.35 4.04 -21.17
N ASP A 77 10.10 4.69 -22.31
CA ASP A 77 10.07 4.03 -23.62
C ASP A 77 11.42 3.46 -24.07
N SER A 78 12.55 3.92 -23.53
CA SER A 78 13.87 3.34 -23.83
C SER A 78 14.19 2.09 -23.01
N ALA A 79 13.33 1.71 -22.04
CA ALA A 79 13.57 0.60 -21.12
C ALA A 79 13.25 -0.76 -21.76
N THR A 80 14.11 -1.21 -22.69
CA THR A 80 13.86 -2.38 -23.55
C THR A 80 14.27 -3.74 -22.96
N GLU A 81 15.11 -3.75 -21.92
CA GLU A 81 15.69 -4.99 -21.35
C GLU A 81 15.11 -5.39 -19.98
N LEU A 82 14.04 -4.71 -19.55
CA LEU A 82 13.46 -4.94 -18.23
C LEU A 82 12.79 -6.32 -18.14
N LYS A 83 13.02 -7.00 -17.01
CA LYS A 83 12.33 -8.24 -16.63
C LYS A 83 11.19 -8.00 -15.64
N ILE A 84 11.20 -6.86 -14.93
CA ILE A 84 10.09 -6.38 -14.10
C ILE A 84 10.08 -4.85 -14.19
N LEU A 85 8.90 -4.24 -14.26
CA LEU A 85 8.72 -2.78 -14.15
C LEU A 85 7.90 -2.44 -12.90
N MET A 86 8.47 -1.65 -11.99
CA MET A 86 7.84 -1.18 -10.75
C MET A 86 7.45 0.29 -10.87
N VAL A 87 6.17 0.61 -10.73
CA VAL A 87 5.66 1.99 -10.69
C VAL A 87 5.76 2.55 -9.28
N CYS A 88 6.57 3.60 -9.11
CA CYS A 88 6.76 4.28 -7.83
C CYS A 88 5.79 5.46 -7.74
N GLY A 89 4.70 5.28 -6.99
CA GLY A 89 3.76 6.37 -6.72
C GLY A 89 4.07 7.13 -5.43
N GLY A 90 3.30 8.18 -5.18
CA GLY A 90 3.28 8.93 -3.93
C GLY A 90 2.07 9.85 -3.86
N TYR A 91 2.30 11.14 -3.63
CA TYR A 91 1.20 12.10 -3.56
C TYR A 91 0.61 12.43 -4.94
N ASN A 92 -0.64 12.91 -4.94
CA ASN A 92 -1.39 13.36 -6.12
C ASN A 92 -1.35 12.44 -7.36
N ILE A 93 -1.14 11.12 -7.17
CA ILE A 93 -0.92 10.16 -8.26
C ILE A 93 -1.97 10.23 -9.37
N LYS A 94 -3.23 10.53 -9.02
CA LYS A 94 -4.35 10.64 -9.96
C LYS A 94 -4.10 11.70 -11.03
N GLN A 95 -3.50 12.84 -10.66
CA GLN A 95 -3.20 13.95 -11.55
C GLN A 95 -2.12 13.58 -12.59
N HIS A 96 -1.27 12.63 -12.25
CA HIS A 96 -0.17 12.17 -13.09
C HIS A 96 -0.54 10.95 -13.96
N CYS A 97 -1.74 10.39 -13.79
CA CYS A 97 -2.21 9.22 -14.55
C CYS A 97 -2.79 9.60 -15.92
N THR A 98 -1.91 9.96 -16.85
CA THR A 98 -2.30 10.35 -18.21
C THR A 98 -2.64 9.15 -19.10
N LYS A 99 -3.29 9.43 -20.23
CA LYS A 99 -3.54 8.44 -21.29
C LYS A 99 -2.22 7.88 -21.83
N LEU A 100 -1.22 8.74 -22.02
CA LEU A 100 0.13 8.36 -22.46
C LEU A 100 0.76 7.35 -21.49
N LEU A 101 0.79 7.65 -20.19
CA LEU A 101 1.28 6.72 -19.18
C LEU A 101 0.57 5.36 -19.27
N SER A 102 -0.76 5.39 -19.36
CA SER A 102 -1.56 4.17 -19.42
C SER A 102 -1.25 3.33 -20.67
N ASP A 103 -0.98 3.98 -21.81
CA ASP A 103 -0.59 3.31 -23.05
C ASP A 103 0.82 2.70 -22.97
N CYS A 104 1.79 3.43 -22.41
CA CYS A 104 3.13 2.91 -22.16
C CYS A 104 3.07 1.67 -21.25
N LEU A 105 2.39 1.74 -20.10
CA LEU A 105 2.24 0.62 -19.17
C LEU A 105 1.57 -0.60 -19.82
N ARG A 106 0.55 -0.38 -20.66
CA ARG A 106 -0.07 -1.46 -21.47
C ARG A 106 0.90 -2.08 -22.47
N GLY A 107 1.83 -1.29 -23.02
CA GLY A 107 2.92 -1.78 -23.87
C GLY A 107 3.79 -2.80 -23.15
N PHE A 108 4.24 -2.51 -21.93
CA PHE A 108 5.01 -3.45 -21.11
C PHE A 108 4.24 -4.73 -20.82
N ALA A 109 2.96 -4.62 -20.43
CA ALA A 109 2.11 -5.78 -20.19
C ALA A 109 1.92 -6.65 -21.46
N LYS A 110 1.73 -6.02 -22.63
CA LYS A 110 1.60 -6.72 -23.92
C LYS A 110 2.88 -7.49 -24.26
N ASN A 111 4.04 -6.97 -23.89
CA ASN A 111 5.33 -7.63 -24.03
C ASN A 111 5.61 -8.66 -22.92
N LYS A 112 4.61 -8.99 -22.08
CA LYS A 112 4.69 -9.94 -20.97
C LYS A 112 5.76 -9.59 -19.95
N ILE A 113 6.03 -8.30 -19.76
CA ILE A 113 6.89 -7.82 -18.68
C ILE A 113 6.03 -7.75 -17.42
N PRO A 114 6.35 -8.52 -16.35
CA PRO A 114 5.69 -8.40 -15.07
C PRO A 114 5.71 -6.96 -14.55
N LEU A 115 4.58 -6.55 -13.98
CA LEU A 115 4.37 -5.19 -13.52
C LEU A 115 4.18 -5.17 -12.02
N GLY A 116 4.75 -4.17 -11.37
CA GLY A 116 4.49 -3.95 -9.97
C GLY A 116 4.31 -2.48 -9.65
N ALA A 117 3.92 -2.24 -8.40
CA ALA A 117 3.64 -0.93 -7.89
C ALA A 117 4.06 -0.80 -6.44
N LEU A 118 4.64 0.35 -6.14
CA LEU A 118 5.02 0.77 -4.81
C LEU A 118 4.15 1.94 -4.37
N CYS A 119 3.64 1.89 -3.13
CA CYS A 119 2.78 2.92 -2.56
C CYS A 119 1.52 3.13 -3.43
N THR A 120 1.21 4.35 -3.81
CA THR A 120 0.05 4.68 -4.66
C THR A 120 0.25 4.34 -6.13
N GLY A 121 1.41 3.77 -6.53
CA GLY A 121 1.65 3.32 -7.91
C GLY A 121 0.63 2.29 -8.39
N THR A 122 -0.03 1.59 -7.46
CA THR A 122 -1.11 0.64 -7.77
C THR A 122 -2.27 1.34 -8.47
N TYR A 123 -2.53 2.61 -8.13
CA TYR A 123 -3.51 3.44 -8.82
C TYR A 123 -3.20 3.58 -10.31
N ALA A 124 -1.93 3.83 -10.67
CA ALA A 124 -1.54 4.00 -12.07
C ALA A 124 -1.75 2.71 -12.89
N LEU A 125 -1.46 1.54 -12.30
CA LEU A 125 -1.73 0.24 -12.91
C LEU A 125 -3.24 -0.04 -13.03
N ALA A 126 -4.02 0.29 -12.00
CA ALA A 126 -5.48 0.16 -12.02
C ALA A 126 -6.11 1.07 -13.10
N ASN A 127 -5.69 2.33 -13.18
CA ASN A 127 -6.13 3.30 -14.17
C ASN A 127 -5.82 2.84 -15.61
N ALA A 128 -4.72 2.11 -15.80
CA ALA A 128 -4.37 1.50 -17.08
C ALA A 128 -5.19 0.22 -17.42
N GLY A 129 -6.02 -0.28 -16.49
CA GLY A 129 -6.79 -1.51 -16.61
C GLY A 129 -5.96 -2.78 -16.41
N LEU A 130 -4.77 -2.67 -15.80
CA LEU A 130 -3.77 -3.75 -15.73
C LEU A 130 -3.88 -4.62 -14.47
N LEU A 131 -4.83 -4.30 -13.58
CA LEU A 131 -5.10 -5.01 -12.34
C LEU A 131 -6.49 -5.66 -12.29
N ASP A 132 -7.29 -5.55 -13.36
CA ASP A 132 -8.60 -6.19 -13.44
C ASP A 132 -8.47 -7.71 -13.26
N GLY A 133 -9.13 -8.27 -12.25
CA GLY A 133 -9.06 -9.70 -11.93
C GLY A 133 -7.75 -10.15 -11.28
N TYR A 134 -6.89 -9.23 -10.85
CA TYR A 134 -5.72 -9.53 -10.01
C TYR A 134 -5.99 -9.16 -8.55
N ARG A 135 -5.44 -9.95 -7.64
CA ARG A 135 -5.27 -9.53 -6.25
C ARG A 135 -4.20 -8.45 -6.18
N CYS A 136 -4.54 -7.33 -5.57
CA CYS A 136 -3.62 -6.21 -5.41
C CYS A 136 -3.84 -5.48 -4.08
N THR A 137 -2.90 -4.63 -3.71
CA THR A 137 -2.99 -3.75 -2.54
C THR A 137 -2.50 -2.35 -2.88
N ILE A 138 -2.94 -1.39 -2.08
CA ILE A 138 -2.53 0.01 -2.10
C ILE A 138 -2.46 0.50 -0.66
N HIS A 139 -1.84 1.65 -0.41
CA HIS A 139 -1.84 2.28 0.91
C HIS A 139 -3.26 2.36 1.50
N TRP A 140 -3.40 2.03 2.78
CA TRP A 140 -4.69 1.86 3.46
C TRP A 140 -5.61 3.09 3.33
N GLU A 141 -5.03 4.29 3.30
CA GLU A 141 -5.77 5.54 3.10
C GLU A 141 -6.52 5.57 1.77
N ASN A 142 -6.06 4.85 0.76
CA ASN A 142 -6.62 4.82 -0.59
C ASN A 142 -7.51 3.61 -0.87
N LEU A 143 -7.62 2.65 0.06
CA LEU A 143 -8.40 1.43 -0.18
C LEU A 143 -9.87 1.74 -0.45
N ALA A 144 -10.48 2.64 0.33
CA ALA A 144 -11.88 3.00 0.16
C ALA A 144 -12.13 3.67 -1.20
N SER A 145 -11.33 4.69 -1.55
CA SER A 145 -11.49 5.39 -2.83
C SER A 145 -11.21 4.49 -4.03
N MET A 146 -10.24 3.57 -3.93
CA MET A 146 -9.95 2.61 -4.99
C MET A 146 -11.06 1.58 -5.20
N ARG A 147 -11.77 1.16 -4.14
CA ARG A 147 -12.93 0.27 -4.28
C ARG A 147 -14.09 0.94 -5.01
N GLU A 148 -14.34 2.21 -4.71
CA GLU A 148 -15.38 3.00 -5.40
C GLU A 148 -15.04 3.20 -6.88
N GLU A 149 -13.79 3.56 -7.17
CA GLU A 149 -13.38 3.93 -8.54
C GLU A 149 -13.11 2.72 -9.44
N PHE A 150 -12.66 1.60 -8.87
CA PHE A 150 -12.30 0.39 -9.61
C PHE A 150 -12.97 -0.85 -9.00
N PRO A 151 -14.30 -1.02 -9.19
CA PRO A 151 -15.08 -2.08 -8.54
C PRO A 151 -14.69 -3.51 -8.98
N LYS A 152 -13.91 -3.65 -10.05
CA LYS A 152 -13.40 -4.95 -10.54
C LYS A 152 -12.13 -5.43 -9.83
N LEU A 153 -11.49 -4.58 -9.02
CA LEU A 153 -10.25 -4.94 -8.35
C LEU A 153 -10.50 -5.82 -7.13
N GLN A 154 -9.63 -6.82 -6.94
CA GLN A 154 -9.59 -7.62 -5.73
C GLN A 154 -8.61 -6.99 -4.72
N LEU A 155 -9.05 -5.90 -4.08
CA LEU A 155 -8.21 -5.13 -3.15
C LEU A 155 -8.10 -5.78 -1.77
N SER A 156 -6.87 -6.14 -1.40
CA SER A 156 -6.49 -6.63 -0.07
C SER A 156 -6.03 -5.49 0.86
N SER A 157 -6.21 -5.66 2.16
CA SER A 157 -5.63 -4.82 3.23
C SER A 157 -4.27 -5.33 3.74
N SER A 158 -3.65 -6.26 3.00
CA SER A 158 -2.29 -6.77 3.27
C SER A 158 -1.22 -5.73 2.95
N LEU A 159 -0.04 -5.88 3.56
CA LEU A 159 1.16 -5.06 3.29
C LEU A 159 1.57 -5.10 1.81
N PHE A 160 1.55 -6.29 1.22
CA PHE A 160 1.82 -6.50 -0.19
C PHE A 160 0.96 -7.65 -0.72
N ALA A 161 0.84 -7.72 -2.05
CA ALA A 161 0.19 -8.80 -2.75
C ALA A 161 1.02 -9.20 -3.97
N ILE A 162 1.25 -10.50 -4.12
CA ILE A 162 1.88 -11.09 -5.30
C ILE A 162 0.83 -11.99 -5.96
N ASP A 163 0.42 -11.64 -7.17
CA ASP A 163 -0.52 -12.44 -7.96
C ASP A 163 0.00 -12.56 -9.39
N ARG A 164 0.48 -13.77 -9.74
CA ARG A 164 1.07 -14.10 -11.05
C ARG A 164 2.21 -13.14 -11.39
N ASP A 165 1.99 -12.23 -12.33
CA ASP A 165 2.94 -11.24 -12.84
C ASP A 165 2.61 -9.82 -12.35
N ARG A 166 1.89 -9.70 -11.22
CA ARG A 166 1.58 -8.44 -10.51
C ARG A 166 2.15 -8.41 -9.10
N TYR A 167 2.93 -7.37 -8.81
CA TYR A 167 3.60 -7.17 -7.51
C TYR A 167 3.20 -5.83 -6.91
N THR A 168 2.36 -5.79 -5.88
CA THR A 168 1.89 -4.51 -5.32
C THR A 168 2.20 -4.42 -3.83
N CYS A 169 2.63 -3.27 -3.33
CA CYS A 169 2.75 -3.03 -1.89
C CYS A 169 2.17 -1.68 -1.48
N SER A 170 1.76 -1.59 -0.22
CA SER A 170 1.08 -0.43 0.36
C SER A 170 1.99 0.79 0.52
N GLY A 171 3.30 0.65 0.38
CA GLY A 171 4.28 1.71 0.63
C GLY A 171 4.99 1.58 1.99
N GLY A 172 5.89 2.52 2.27
CA GLY A 172 6.73 2.49 3.46
C GLY A 172 7.60 1.23 3.52
N ILE A 173 7.61 0.56 4.66
CA ILE A 173 8.44 -0.63 4.90
C ILE A 173 7.89 -1.87 4.16
N SER A 174 6.63 -1.87 3.69
CA SER A 174 6.07 -2.99 2.91
C SER A 174 6.82 -3.27 1.60
N SER A 175 7.54 -2.28 1.07
CA SER A 175 8.46 -2.46 -0.06
C SER A 175 9.63 -3.39 0.27
N ILE A 176 10.15 -3.35 1.50
CA ILE A 176 11.15 -4.31 1.97
C ILE A 176 10.56 -5.71 1.96
N ASP A 177 9.37 -5.88 2.54
CA ASP A 177 8.73 -7.20 2.62
C ASP A 177 8.45 -7.77 1.22
N LEU A 178 7.91 -6.97 0.30
CA LEU A 178 7.66 -7.38 -1.08
C LEU A 178 8.96 -7.84 -1.76
N MET A 179 10.02 -7.04 -1.67
CA MET A 179 11.28 -7.37 -2.32
C MET A 179 11.98 -8.57 -1.69
N LEU A 180 11.91 -8.73 -0.36
CA LEU A 180 12.44 -9.92 0.32
C LEU A 180 11.71 -11.19 -0.11
N ASN A 181 10.38 -11.14 -0.28
CA ASN A 181 9.61 -12.29 -0.77
C ASN A 181 9.90 -12.59 -2.25
N LEU A 182 10.15 -11.55 -3.08
CA LEU A 182 10.66 -11.74 -4.43
C LEU A 182 12.02 -12.44 -4.43
N VAL A 183 12.98 -11.96 -3.63
CA VAL A 183 14.30 -12.59 -3.49
C VAL A 183 14.18 -14.03 -2.97
N ALA A 184 13.30 -14.29 -1.99
CA ALA A 184 13.06 -15.64 -1.46
C ALA A 184 12.58 -16.60 -2.56
N SER A 185 11.71 -16.13 -3.45
CA SER A 185 11.15 -16.95 -4.53
C SER A 185 12.19 -17.37 -5.58
N ILE A 186 13.28 -16.60 -5.73
CA ILE A 186 14.31 -16.81 -6.76
C ILE A 186 15.56 -17.48 -6.17
N HIS A 187 16.00 -17.04 -4.99
CA HIS A 187 17.29 -17.45 -4.39
C HIS A 187 17.13 -18.14 -3.03
N GLY A 188 15.90 -18.36 -2.56
CA GLY A 188 15.62 -19.05 -1.31
C GLY A 188 15.81 -18.20 -0.06
N HIS A 189 15.46 -18.80 1.08
CA HIS A 189 15.33 -18.10 2.36
C HIS A 189 16.68 -17.78 3.03
N GLN A 190 17.75 -18.50 2.70
CA GLN A 190 19.07 -18.29 3.31
C GLN A 190 19.63 -16.89 2.98
N LEU A 191 19.56 -16.47 1.71
CA LEU A 191 19.98 -15.12 1.32
C LEU A 191 19.11 -14.05 1.98
N VAL A 192 17.80 -14.31 2.06
CA VAL A 192 16.83 -13.39 2.69
C VAL A 192 17.10 -13.20 4.18
N GLN A 193 17.48 -14.27 4.89
CA GLN A 193 17.88 -14.18 6.30
C GLN A 193 19.08 -13.24 6.47
N GLN A 194 20.13 -13.43 5.67
CA GLN A 194 21.34 -12.60 5.72
C GLN A 194 21.04 -11.14 5.37
N ILE A 195 20.17 -10.89 4.38
CA ILE A 195 19.71 -9.53 4.06
C ILE A 195 18.96 -8.92 5.25
N SER A 196 18.05 -9.69 5.86
CA SER A 196 17.21 -9.22 6.97
C SER A 196 18.04 -8.80 8.18
N GLU A 197 19.13 -9.51 8.49
CA GLU A 197 20.08 -9.17 9.54
C GLU A 197 20.75 -7.80 9.29
N GLN A 198 21.06 -7.45 8.04
CA GLN A 198 21.65 -6.14 7.70
C GLN A 198 20.66 -4.98 7.81
N PHE A 199 19.36 -5.26 7.68
CA PHE A 199 18.29 -4.27 7.82
C PHE A 199 17.68 -4.24 9.23
N THR A 200 18.24 -5.00 10.18
CA THR A 200 17.69 -5.17 11.53
C THR A 200 16.19 -5.51 11.50
N CYS A 201 15.80 -6.38 10.56
CA CYS A 201 14.42 -6.84 10.44
C CYS A 201 14.20 -8.04 11.36
N ASP A 202 13.45 -7.83 12.45
CA ASP A 202 13.14 -8.90 13.42
C ASP A 202 12.44 -10.11 12.79
N ARG A 203 11.61 -9.88 11.77
CA ARG A 203 10.98 -10.93 10.96
C ARG A 203 10.67 -10.46 9.54
N VAL A 204 10.69 -11.39 8.60
CA VAL A 204 10.17 -11.18 7.25
C VAL A 204 8.65 -11.30 7.29
N ARG A 205 7.94 -10.23 6.95
CA ARG A 205 6.47 -10.23 6.91
C ARG A 205 5.99 -10.83 5.58
N THR A 206 4.77 -11.36 5.60
CA THR A 206 4.15 -12.10 4.50
C THR A 206 2.89 -11.39 4.00
N GLU A 207 2.28 -11.89 2.91
CA GLU A 207 0.99 -11.40 2.40
C GLU A 207 -0.16 -11.51 3.43
N LYS A 208 0.02 -12.25 4.53
CA LYS A 208 -0.96 -12.38 5.63
C LYS A 208 -0.89 -11.25 6.64
N ASP A 209 0.19 -10.46 6.64
CA ASP A 209 0.37 -9.35 7.57
C ASP A 209 -0.43 -8.12 7.11
N ALA A 210 -1.23 -7.57 8.03
CA ALA A 210 -2.07 -6.40 7.78
C ALA A 210 -1.24 -5.10 7.75
N GLN A 211 -1.70 -4.12 6.98
CA GLN A 211 -1.05 -2.80 6.90
C GLN A 211 -1.07 -2.03 8.22
N ARG A 212 -2.23 -1.98 8.88
CA ARG A 212 -2.40 -1.29 10.15
C ARG A 212 -2.18 -2.28 11.27
N ALA A 213 -1.37 -1.89 12.25
CA ALA A 213 -1.17 -2.70 13.45
C ALA A 213 -2.54 -2.92 14.12
N PRO A 214 -2.97 -4.18 14.31
CA PRO A 214 -4.20 -4.43 15.04
C PRO A 214 -4.10 -3.80 16.43
N LEU A 215 -5.24 -3.34 16.94
CA LEU A 215 -5.34 -2.64 18.22
C LEU A 215 -4.65 -3.39 19.36
N GLN A 216 -4.61 -4.73 19.28
CA GLN A 216 -3.91 -5.63 20.19
C GLN A 216 -2.45 -5.23 20.49
N TYR A 217 -1.75 -4.59 19.56
CA TYR A 217 -0.36 -4.14 19.75
C TYR A 217 -0.28 -2.83 20.55
N LEU A 218 -1.33 -2.00 20.52
CA LEU A 218 -1.39 -0.73 21.25
C LEU A 218 -1.84 -0.93 22.70
N ILE A 219 -2.75 -1.87 22.96
CA ILE A 219 -3.34 -2.11 24.29
C ILE A 219 -2.80 -3.39 24.97
N GLY A 220 -1.89 -4.11 24.29
CA GLY A 220 -1.44 -5.45 24.65
C GLY A 220 -2.53 -6.50 24.41
N GLY A 221 -2.16 -7.76 24.18
CA GLY A 221 -3.10 -8.87 23.90
C GLY A 221 -4.06 -9.24 25.05
N SER A 222 -4.15 -8.40 26.08
CA SER A 222 -4.94 -8.61 27.30
C SER A 222 -6.44 -8.39 27.13
N GLN A 223 -6.90 -7.85 25.99
CA GLN A 223 -8.33 -7.54 25.77
C GLN A 223 -8.82 -7.94 24.38
N PRO A 224 -8.93 -9.25 24.08
CA PRO A 224 -9.39 -9.73 22.78
C PRO A 224 -10.78 -9.19 22.41
N ARG A 225 -11.70 -9.09 23.36
CA ARG A 225 -13.07 -8.57 23.11
C ARG A 225 -13.11 -7.11 22.66
N LEU A 226 -12.18 -6.28 23.12
CA LEU A 226 -12.09 -4.89 22.68
C LEU A 226 -11.53 -4.82 21.25
N VAL A 227 -10.54 -5.66 20.95
CA VAL A 227 -9.98 -5.78 19.60
C VAL A 227 -11.07 -6.24 18.63
N ASP A 228 -11.79 -7.31 18.95
CA ASP A 228 -12.90 -7.82 18.15
C ASP A 228 -13.97 -6.74 17.92
N ALA A 229 -14.31 -5.97 18.96
CA ALA A 229 -15.32 -4.92 18.86
C ALA A 229 -14.87 -3.80 17.91
N VAL A 230 -13.61 -3.36 18.01
CA VAL A 230 -13.06 -2.34 17.12
C VAL A 230 -12.96 -2.85 15.68
N THR A 231 -12.49 -4.08 15.47
CA THR A 231 -12.44 -4.71 14.14
C THR A 231 -13.84 -4.85 13.53
N LEU A 232 -14.84 -5.19 14.34
CA LEU A 232 -16.23 -5.25 13.90
C LEU A 232 -16.76 -3.86 13.52
N MET A 233 -16.50 -2.83 14.32
CA MET A 233 -16.86 -1.44 14.00
C MET A 233 -16.18 -0.96 12.70
N GLU A 234 -14.88 -1.24 12.53
CA GLU A 234 -14.11 -0.89 11.33
C GLU A 234 -14.66 -1.54 10.05
N SER A 235 -15.16 -2.76 10.17
CA SER A 235 -15.72 -3.51 9.04
C SER A 235 -17.13 -3.04 8.65
N ASN A 236 -17.83 -2.35 9.55
CA ASN A 236 -19.24 -1.97 9.41
C ASN A 236 -19.45 -0.46 9.51
N VAL A 237 -18.72 0.34 8.73
CA VAL A 237 -18.82 1.82 8.83
C VAL A 237 -19.89 2.43 7.93
N GLU A 238 -20.24 1.70 6.87
CA GLU A 238 -21.29 2.06 5.91
C GLU A 238 -22.66 1.70 6.45
N GLU A 239 -22.79 0.52 7.03
CA GLU A 239 -23.97 0.06 7.76
C GLU A 239 -23.61 -0.15 9.24
N PRO A 240 -23.59 0.92 10.06
CA PRO A 240 -23.11 0.86 11.43
C PRO A 240 -24.01 0.03 12.33
N LEU A 241 -23.40 -0.93 13.02
CA LEU A 241 -24.06 -1.72 14.06
C LEU A 241 -24.35 -0.84 15.28
N SER A 242 -25.48 -1.09 15.94
CA SER A 242 -25.75 -0.53 17.25
C SER A 242 -24.74 -1.05 18.28
N LEU A 243 -24.52 -0.29 19.36
CA LEU A 243 -23.59 -0.72 20.42
C LEU A 243 -24.05 -2.01 21.11
N ASP A 244 -25.36 -2.27 21.14
CA ASP A 244 -25.92 -3.52 21.67
C ASP A 244 -25.61 -4.69 20.73
N GLU A 245 -25.72 -4.50 19.42
CA GLU A 245 -25.29 -5.52 18.44
C GLU A 245 -23.79 -5.80 18.54
N VAL A 246 -22.94 -4.76 18.59
CA VAL A 246 -21.48 -4.94 18.75
C VAL A 246 -21.17 -5.72 20.03
N ALA A 247 -21.79 -5.34 21.14
CA ALA A 247 -21.62 -6.03 22.43
C ALA A 247 -22.05 -7.51 22.35
N ASN A 248 -23.18 -7.78 21.69
CA ASN A 248 -23.68 -9.14 21.49
C ASN A 248 -22.75 -9.98 20.61
N TYR A 249 -22.28 -9.45 19.48
CA TYR A 249 -21.37 -10.16 18.56
C TYR A 249 -20.03 -10.52 19.22
N VAL A 250 -19.53 -9.65 20.09
CA VAL A 250 -18.28 -9.91 20.83
C VAL A 250 -18.52 -10.61 22.18
N GLY A 251 -19.76 -10.98 22.51
CA GLY A 251 -20.10 -11.78 23.68
C GLY A 251 -19.88 -11.09 25.02
N ILE A 252 -20.12 -9.77 25.11
CA ILE A 252 -20.04 -8.99 26.36
C ILE A 252 -21.27 -8.10 26.53
N SER A 253 -21.50 -7.59 27.74
CA SER A 253 -22.56 -6.59 27.96
C SER A 253 -22.16 -5.21 27.42
N ARG A 254 -23.14 -4.37 27.06
CA ARG A 254 -22.93 -2.97 26.67
C ARG A 254 -22.15 -2.17 27.71
N ARG A 255 -22.45 -2.36 29.00
CA ARG A 255 -21.72 -1.75 30.12
C ARG A 255 -20.25 -2.17 30.14
N GLN A 256 -19.95 -3.43 29.86
CA GLN A 256 -18.58 -3.90 29.77
C GLN A 256 -17.85 -3.33 28.56
N LEU A 257 -18.53 -3.22 27.41
CA LEU A 257 -18.00 -2.56 26.21
C LEU A 257 -17.59 -1.11 26.52
N GLU A 258 -18.49 -0.32 27.12
CA GLU A 258 -18.22 1.07 27.54
C GLU A 258 -17.04 1.16 28.51
N ARG A 259 -16.95 0.25 29.47
CA ARG A 259 -15.83 0.20 30.42
C ARG A 259 -14.49 -0.09 29.73
N LEU A 260 -14.47 -1.00 28.74
CA LEU A 260 -13.27 -1.33 27.98
C LEU A 260 -12.80 -0.13 27.15
N PHE A 261 -13.70 0.51 26.41
CA PHE A 261 -13.39 1.70 25.62
C PHE A 261 -12.86 2.84 26.50
N ASN A 262 -13.50 3.15 27.62
CA ASN A 262 -13.02 4.21 28.52
C ASN A 262 -11.64 3.90 29.12
N ARG A 263 -11.41 2.63 29.51
CA ARG A 263 -10.16 2.23 30.16
C ARG A 263 -8.97 2.23 29.20
N TYR A 264 -9.17 1.76 27.97
CA TYR A 264 -8.07 1.48 27.03
C TYR A 264 -7.97 2.46 25.87
N LEU A 265 -9.07 3.11 25.47
CA LEU A 265 -9.14 4.06 24.36
C LEU A 265 -9.52 5.48 24.80
N HIS A 266 -9.78 5.68 26.09
CA HIS A 266 -10.07 6.99 26.70
C HIS A 266 -11.24 7.74 26.06
N CYS A 267 -12.21 7.00 25.51
CA CYS A 267 -13.41 7.57 24.90
C CYS A 267 -14.61 6.63 25.04
N ALA A 268 -15.81 7.14 24.77
CA ALA A 268 -17.02 6.32 24.69
C ALA A 268 -17.05 5.53 23.36
N PRO A 269 -17.62 4.30 23.33
CA PRO A 269 -17.74 3.51 22.10
C PRO A 269 -18.48 4.23 20.97
N SER A 270 -19.53 4.99 21.29
CA SER A 270 -20.28 5.79 20.31
C SER A 270 -19.43 6.88 19.66
N ARG A 271 -18.61 7.57 20.47
CA ARG A 271 -17.69 8.61 20.00
C ARG A 271 -16.60 8.00 19.10
N TYR A 272 -16.00 6.90 19.52
CA TYR A 272 -15.00 6.19 18.72
C TYR A 272 -15.56 5.79 17.35
N TYR A 273 -16.75 5.19 17.32
CA TYR A 273 -17.37 4.75 16.06
C TYR A 273 -17.72 5.94 15.15
N LEU A 274 -18.18 7.05 15.72
CA LEU A 274 -18.41 8.29 14.98
C LEU A 274 -17.12 8.84 14.35
N GLU A 275 -16.03 8.94 15.13
CA GLU A 275 -14.73 9.41 14.65
C GLU A 275 -14.19 8.53 13.53
N LEU A 276 -14.40 7.21 13.63
CA LEU A 276 -14.00 6.25 12.62
C LEU A 276 -14.73 6.46 11.28
N ARG A 277 -16.05 6.70 11.35
CA ARG A 277 -16.88 7.01 10.18
C ARG A 277 -16.53 8.36 9.56
N LEU A 278 -16.27 9.38 10.38
CA LEU A 278 -15.83 10.70 9.92
C LEU A 278 -14.44 10.64 9.26
N SER A 279 -13.54 9.81 9.78
CA SER A 279 -12.22 9.58 9.19
C SER A 279 -12.32 8.95 7.80
N ARG A 280 -13.16 7.92 7.61
CA ARG A 280 -13.44 7.35 6.28
C ARG A 280 -14.04 8.41 5.34
N ALA A 281 -15.01 9.20 5.82
CA ALA A 281 -15.62 10.26 5.02
C ALA A 281 -14.59 11.29 4.54
N ARG A 282 -13.68 11.72 5.43
CA ARG A 282 -12.60 12.65 5.09
C ARG A 282 -11.69 12.09 4.00
N LEU A 283 -11.31 10.82 4.08
CA LEU A 283 -10.50 10.16 3.03
C LEU A 283 -11.23 10.18 1.68
N LEU A 284 -12.53 9.84 1.66
CA LEU A 284 -13.33 9.89 0.43
C LEU A 284 -13.44 11.31 -0.14
N LEU A 285 -13.66 12.33 0.70
CA LEU A 285 -13.71 13.73 0.28
C LEU A 285 -12.39 14.20 -0.34
N LEU A 286 -11.27 13.81 0.28
CA LEU A 286 -9.93 14.20 -0.14
C LEU A 286 -9.44 13.46 -1.39
N GLN A 287 -10.02 12.30 -1.72
CA GLN A 287 -9.50 11.41 -2.77
C GLN A 287 -10.47 11.20 -3.94
N THR A 288 -11.75 11.52 -3.79
CA THR A 288 -12.78 11.30 -4.82
C THR A 288 -13.60 12.57 -5.10
N SER A 289 -14.35 12.55 -6.19
CA SER A 289 -15.30 13.61 -6.57
C SER A 289 -16.75 13.30 -6.18
N ILE A 290 -16.99 12.23 -5.40
CA ILE A 290 -18.32 11.75 -4.98
C ILE A 290 -19.09 12.88 -4.26
N PRO A 291 -20.34 13.23 -4.60
CA PRO A 291 -21.09 14.27 -3.91
C PRO A 291 -21.05 14.14 -2.38
N VAL A 292 -21.01 15.26 -1.65
CA VAL A 292 -20.89 15.24 -0.16
C VAL A 292 -22.00 14.43 0.49
N ILE A 293 -23.20 14.47 -0.11
CA ILE A 293 -24.35 13.67 0.34
C ILE A 293 -24.11 12.17 0.19
N ASP A 294 -23.53 11.74 -0.93
CA ASP A 294 -23.22 10.34 -1.18
C ASP A 294 -22.09 9.85 -0.27
N VAL A 295 -21.07 10.70 -0.01
CA VAL A 295 -20.04 10.38 0.99
C VAL A 295 -20.64 10.18 2.39
N ALA A 296 -21.62 10.99 2.77
CA ALA A 296 -22.31 10.84 4.04
C ALA A 296 -23.03 9.48 4.12
N ILE A 297 -23.71 9.08 3.04
CA ILE A 297 -24.41 7.79 2.93
C ILE A 297 -23.41 6.62 3.00
N SER A 298 -22.32 6.64 2.23
CA SER A 298 -21.28 5.60 2.26
C SER A 298 -20.54 5.48 3.59
N CYS A 299 -20.75 6.43 4.51
CA CYS A 299 -20.22 6.42 5.87
C CYS A 299 -21.34 6.27 6.92
N GLY A 300 -22.51 5.76 6.51
CA GLY A 300 -23.64 5.38 7.36
C GLY A 300 -24.42 6.53 7.98
N PHE A 301 -24.28 7.76 7.48
CA PHE A 301 -25.03 8.90 7.99
C PHE A 301 -26.43 8.95 7.36
N SER A 302 -27.45 9.04 8.20
CA SER A 302 -28.84 9.10 7.74
C SER A 302 -29.20 10.41 7.06
N THR A 303 -28.51 11.51 7.39
CA THR A 303 -28.76 12.83 6.80
C THR A 303 -27.47 13.64 6.63
N ALA A 304 -27.38 14.38 5.51
CA ALA A 304 -26.24 15.26 5.23
C ALA A 304 -26.04 16.40 6.25
N PRO A 305 -27.08 17.04 6.81
CA PRO A 305 -26.90 18.06 7.86
C PRO A 305 -26.27 17.50 9.13
N HIS A 306 -26.67 16.29 9.56
CA HIS A 306 -26.08 15.64 10.72
C HIS A 306 -24.60 15.32 10.48
N PHE A 307 -24.27 14.78 9.31
CA PHE A 307 -22.89 14.55 8.89
C PHE A 307 -22.06 15.83 8.92
N SER A 308 -22.50 16.89 8.23
CA SER A 308 -21.77 18.15 8.14
C SER A 308 -21.51 18.80 9.51
N ARG A 309 -22.48 18.71 10.43
CA ARG A 309 -22.31 19.20 11.81
C ARG A 309 -21.23 18.40 12.54
N CYS A 310 -21.35 17.08 12.61
CA CYS A 310 -20.36 16.24 13.30
C CYS A 310 -18.96 16.35 12.67
N TYR A 311 -18.88 16.49 11.34
CA TYR A 311 -17.63 16.71 10.62
C TYR A 311 -16.98 18.03 11.04
N SER A 312 -17.75 19.12 11.06
CA SER A 312 -17.26 20.45 11.42
C SER A 312 -16.85 20.53 12.90
N GLU A 313 -17.58 19.86 13.79
CA GLU A 313 -17.24 19.73 15.21
C GLU A 313 -15.87 19.03 15.40
N LEU A 314 -15.57 18.01 14.60
CA LEU A 314 -14.32 17.25 14.72
C LEU A 314 -13.12 17.90 14.00
N TYR A 315 -13.32 18.43 12.79
CA TYR A 315 -12.23 18.92 11.93
C TYR A 315 -12.13 20.45 11.83
N GLY A 316 -13.04 21.19 12.48
CA GLY A 316 -13.03 22.66 12.50
C GLY A 316 -13.41 23.32 11.17
N LYS A 317 -13.86 22.55 10.18
CA LYS A 317 -14.29 23.03 8.85
C LYS A 317 -15.40 22.16 8.28
N PRO A 318 -16.28 22.71 7.42
CA PRO A 318 -17.32 21.92 6.77
C PRO A 318 -16.73 20.95 5.73
N PRO A 319 -17.40 19.82 5.45
CA PRO A 319 -16.90 18.79 4.52
C PRO A 319 -16.70 19.31 3.09
N SER A 320 -17.49 20.31 2.65
CA SER A 320 -17.33 20.95 1.34
C SER A 320 -15.98 21.62 1.15
N ASN A 321 -15.35 22.09 2.22
CA ASN A 321 -14.07 22.81 2.17
C ASN A 321 -12.87 21.86 2.01
N GLU A 322 -13.04 20.55 2.14
CA GLU A 322 -11.93 19.61 1.88
C GLU A 322 -11.52 19.60 0.41
N ARG A 323 -12.45 19.94 -0.50
CA ARG A 323 -12.18 19.95 -1.95
C ARG A 323 -11.52 21.23 -2.44
N SER A 324 -11.77 22.35 -1.79
CA SER A 324 -11.20 23.65 -2.18
C SER A 324 -9.70 23.79 -1.88
N MET A 325 -9.06 22.77 -1.29
CA MET A 325 -7.60 22.70 -1.11
C MET A 325 -6.90 22.01 -2.30
N ARG A 326 -7.63 21.66 -3.36
CA ARG A 326 -7.07 21.09 -4.61
C ARG A 326 -6.81 22.13 -5.71
N ASP A 327 -7.23 23.37 -5.50
CA ASP A 327 -7.06 24.50 -6.43
C ASP A 327 -5.87 25.39 -6.04
#